data_AF-A0A1V6BWK0-F1
#
_entry.id   AF-A0A1V6BWK0-F1
#
_cell.length_a   1.000
_cell.length_b   1.000
_cell.length_c   1.000
_cell.angle_alpha   90.00
_cell.angle_beta   90.00
_cell.angle_gamma   90.00
#
_symmetry.space_group_name_H-M   'P 1'
#
loop_
_entity.id
_entity.type
_entity.pdbx_description
1 polymer ?
#
loop_
_entity_poly.entity_id
_entity_poly.type
_entity_poly.pdbx_seq_one_letter_code
_entity_poly.pdbx_strand_id
1 'polypeptide(L)'
;MSCKHRFYNLLNPKTEDLKYLFIGTFNPEWNSKNDNNAEYFYGRSTNNFWCILPHTFDDNCLIDKSITEWTEYCALKNIGITDIIREITNAEITNNEHYNLITRGYSDNNLDKRNGNDYIFTIDFNTSIILEIIRRNKKTLQGAYFTRKTDSGIPRIWEQWILIKNYCNENNINCNELITPSNYGPGIKKSIIKWKEIIFPAPIGN
;
A
#
# COMPACT_ATOMS: atom_id res chain seq x y z
N MET A 1 -0.22 -23.23 8.31
CA MET A 1 0.42 -22.65 7.10
C MET A 1 0.22 -21.16 7.17
N SER A 2 1.30 -20.40 7.18
CA SER A 2 1.28 -18.94 7.20
C SER A 2 0.47 -18.36 6.03
N CYS A 3 0.14 -17.08 6.13
CA CYS A 3 -0.52 -16.33 5.05
C CYS A 3 0.46 -15.31 4.48
N LYS A 4 1.01 -15.58 3.31
CA LYS A 4 1.90 -14.64 2.63
C LYS A 4 1.12 -13.53 1.96
N HIS A 5 1.84 -12.48 1.61
CA HIS A 5 1.36 -11.48 0.67
C HIS A 5 1.14 -12.12 -0.71
N ARG A 6 0.00 -11.82 -1.35
CA ARG A 6 -0.37 -12.34 -2.67
C ARG A 6 0.67 -12.05 -3.74
N PHE A 7 1.30 -10.89 -3.65
CA PHE A 7 2.34 -10.42 -4.57
C PHE A 7 3.72 -10.47 -3.91
N TYR A 8 4.00 -11.49 -3.10
CA TYR A 8 5.23 -11.61 -2.30
C TYR A 8 6.51 -11.25 -3.09
N ASN A 9 6.65 -11.82 -4.28
CA ASN A 9 7.83 -11.62 -5.15
C ASN A 9 7.87 -10.23 -5.83
N LEU A 10 6.80 -9.45 -5.75
CA LEU A 10 6.68 -8.12 -6.35
C LEU A 10 6.79 -6.99 -5.32
N LEU A 11 6.95 -7.31 -4.03
CA LEU A 11 7.13 -6.32 -2.95
C LEU A 11 8.43 -5.49 -3.07
N ASN A 12 9.35 -5.87 -3.98
CA ASN A 12 10.58 -5.15 -4.26
C ASN A 12 10.61 -4.65 -5.73
N PRO A 13 9.80 -3.63 -6.09
CA PRO A 13 9.74 -3.11 -7.46
C PRO A 13 11.12 -2.70 -7.97
N LYS A 14 11.54 -3.22 -9.12
CA LYS A 14 12.86 -2.96 -9.72
C LYS A 14 12.86 -1.85 -10.77
N THR A 15 11.86 -0.98 -10.76
CA THR A 15 11.73 0.16 -11.68
C THR A 15 13.01 1.01 -11.70
N GLU A 16 13.57 1.21 -12.89
CA GLU A 16 14.68 2.13 -13.11
C GLU A 16 14.21 3.58 -12.91
N ASP A 17 15.10 4.42 -12.36
CA ASP A 17 14.84 5.83 -12.07
C ASP A 17 13.51 6.07 -11.33
N LEU A 18 13.20 5.22 -10.35
CA LEU A 18 11.98 5.29 -9.57
C LEU A 18 11.77 6.72 -9.02
N LYS A 19 10.62 7.32 -9.35
CA LYS A 19 10.23 8.68 -8.92
C LYS A 19 9.20 8.67 -7.80
N TYR A 20 8.26 7.73 -7.83
CA TYR A 20 7.19 7.67 -6.84
C TYR A 20 7.02 6.24 -6.31
N LEU A 21 7.01 6.09 -4.99
CA LEU A 21 6.74 4.82 -4.33
C LEU A 21 5.41 4.88 -3.60
N PHE A 22 4.43 4.06 -3.98
CA PHE A 22 3.17 3.90 -3.27
C PHE A 22 3.23 2.67 -2.38
N ILE A 23 2.88 2.85 -1.12
CA ILE A 23 3.01 1.84 -0.07
C ILE A 23 1.62 1.56 0.48
N GLY A 24 1.14 0.34 0.32
CA GLY A 24 -0.08 -0.17 0.95
C GLY A 24 0.23 -0.94 2.23
N THR A 25 -0.77 -1.67 2.70
CA THR A 25 -0.71 -2.41 3.98
C THR A 25 -0.47 -3.89 3.75
N PHE A 26 -1.48 -4.60 3.26
CA PHE A 26 -1.43 -6.04 3.03
C PHE A 26 -2.49 -6.52 2.05
N ASN A 27 -2.08 -7.37 1.11
CA ASN A 27 -2.98 -8.21 0.32
C ASN A 27 -2.71 -9.69 0.61
N PRO A 28 -3.58 -10.40 1.37
CA PRO A 28 -3.36 -11.81 1.68
C PRO A 28 -3.49 -12.69 0.43
N GLU A 29 -2.65 -13.72 0.36
CA GLU A 29 -2.73 -14.77 -0.66
C GLU A 29 -3.99 -15.62 -0.52
N TRP A 30 -4.56 -15.72 0.68
CA TRP A 30 -5.80 -16.46 0.92
C TRP A 30 -6.98 -15.78 0.24
N ASN A 31 -7.71 -16.56 -0.56
CA ASN A 31 -8.87 -16.05 -1.28
C ASN A 31 -10.07 -15.87 -0.35
N SER A 32 -10.76 -14.74 -0.48
CA SER A 32 -12.04 -14.52 0.18
C SER A 32 -13.17 -15.29 -0.49
N LYS A 33 -14.18 -15.69 0.29
CA LYS A 33 -15.36 -16.41 -0.24
C LYS A 33 -16.20 -15.61 -1.23
N ASN A 34 -16.11 -14.28 -1.21
CA ASN A 34 -16.85 -13.40 -2.12
C ASN A 34 -16.08 -13.08 -3.42
N ASP A 35 -14.95 -13.76 -3.65
CA ASP A 35 -14.09 -13.63 -4.82
C ASP A 35 -13.58 -12.21 -5.13
N ASN A 36 -13.63 -11.30 -4.14
CA ASN A 36 -13.04 -9.97 -4.24
C ASN A 36 -11.52 -10.03 -4.02
N ASN A 37 -10.85 -10.93 -4.74
CA ASN A 37 -9.41 -11.13 -4.72
C ASN A 37 -8.76 -10.14 -5.68
N ALA A 38 -7.58 -9.61 -5.34
CA ALA A 38 -6.90 -8.71 -6.28
C ALA A 38 -6.03 -9.52 -7.23
N GLU A 39 -6.07 -9.20 -8.51
CA GLU A 39 -5.17 -9.79 -9.50
C GLU A 39 -3.81 -9.09 -9.54
N TYR A 40 -3.76 -7.83 -9.11
CA TYR A 40 -2.55 -7.03 -8.90
C TYR A 40 -2.74 -6.07 -7.71
N PHE A 41 -1.69 -5.31 -7.33
CA PHE A 41 -1.80 -4.32 -6.26
C PHE A 41 -2.99 -3.38 -6.50
N TYR A 42 -3.81 -3.20 -5.47
CA TYR A 42 -5.06 -2.43 -5.51
C TYR A 42 -6.08 -2.85 -6.60
N GLY A 43 -5.94 -4.01 -7.24
CA GLY A 43 -6.80 -4.47 -8.34
C GLY A 43 -8.16 -5.05 -7.91
N ARG A 44 -8.64 -4.78 -6.70
CA ARG A 44 -9.99 -5.20 -6.26
C ARG A 44 -11.02 -4.22 -6.78
N SER A 45 -12.22 -4.70 -7.12
CA SER A 45 -13.35 -3.83 -7.53
C SER A 45 -13.78 -2.82 -6.45
N THR A 46 -13.44 -3.10 -5.19
CA THR A 46 -13.70 -2.20 -4.06
C THR A 46 -12.61 -1.15 -3.83
N ASN A 47 -11.68 -0.98 -4.77
CA ASN A 47 -10.56 -0.07 -4.66
C ASN A 47 -10.41 0.80 -5.92
N ASN A 48 -10.39 2.12 -5.74
CA ASN A 48 -10.34 3.08 -6.83
C ASN A 48 -8.91 3.56 -7.15
N PHE A 49 -7.87 2.87 -6.68
CA PHE A 49 -6.48 3.30 -6.87
C PHE A 49 -6.17 3.55 -8.35
N TRP A 50 -6.56 2.61 -9.22
CA TRP A 50 -6.35 2.71 -10.66
C TRP A 50 -7.20 3.76 -11.36
N CYS A 51 -8.14 4.41 -10.67
CA CYS A 51 -8.80 5.62 -11.15
C CYS A 51 -8.19 6.89 -10.58
N ILE A 52 -7.88 6.88 -9.28
CA ILE A 52 -7.35 8.03 -8.55
C ILE A 52 -5.93 8.36 -9.02
N LEU A 53 -5.05 7.35 -9.06
CA LEU A 53 -3.63 7.54 -9.38
C LEU A 53 -3.45 8.17 -10.77
N PRO A 54 -4.02 7.64 -11.88
CA PRO A 54 -3.86 8.28 -13.18
C PRO A 54 -4.39 9.72 -13.22
N HIS A 55 -5.56 9.98 -12.64
CA HIS A 55 -6.11 11.32 -12.58
C HIS A 55 -5.29 12.29 -11.72
N THR A 56 -4.57 11.80 -10.70
CA THR A 56 -3.60 12.60 -9.97
C THR A 56 -2.47 13.09 -10.88
N PHE A 57 -2.10 12.32 -11.90
CA PHE A 57 -1.09 12.66 -12.91
C PHE A 57 -1.69 13.26 -14.20
N ASP A 58 -2.96 13.70 -14.15
CA ASP A 58 -3.70 14.27 -15.28
C ASP A 58 -3.98 13.30 -16.44
N ASP A 59 -3.93 11.99 -16.17
CA ASP A 59 -4.25 10.93 -17.13
C ASP A 59 -5.65 10.33 -16.91
N ASN A 60 -6.07 9.45 -17.83
CA ASN A 60 -7.37 8.78 -17.79
C ASN A 60 -7.41 7.64 -16.76
N CYS A 61 -8.58 7.45 -16.16
CA CYS A 61 -8.88 6.32 -15.26
C CYS A 61 -8.53 4.97 -15.92
N LEU A 62 -7.83 4.11 -15.17
CA LEU A 62 -7.41 2.78 -15.59
C LEU A 62 -8.15 1.66 -14.83
N ILE A 63 -9.26 1.96 -14.15
CA ILE A 63 -9.90 0.99 -13.24
C ILE A 63 -10.39 -0.28 -13.95
N ASP A 64 -10.80 -0.17 -15.21
CA ASP A 64 -11.29 -1.29 -16.05
C ASP A 64 -10.20 -1.88 -16.95
N LYS A 65 -8.92 -1.60 -16.65
CA LYS A 65 -7.79 -2.00 -17.48
C LYS A 65 -7.09 -3.25 -16.97
N SER A 66 -6.31 -3.86 -17.85
CA SER A 66 -5.55 -5.06 -17.56
C SER A 66 -4.33 -4.79 -16.68
N ILE A 67 -3.79 -5.86 -16.08
CA ILE A 67 -2.52 -5.82 -15.34
C ILE A 67 -1.39 -5.29 -16.22
N THR A 68 -1.35 -5.68 -17.50
CA THR A 68 -0.36 -5.20 -18.47
C THR A 68 -0.40 -3.67 -18.55
N GLU A 69 -1.58 -3.09 -18.79
CA GLU A 69 -1.76 -1.64 -18.87
C GLU A 69 -1.39 -0.94 -17.55
N TRP A 70 -1.71 -1.53 -16.39
CA TRP A 70 -1.29 -0.99 -15.10
C TRP A 70 0.22 -0.98 -14.91
N THR A 71 0.89 -2.08 -15.28
CA THR A 71 2.35 -2.20 -15.16
C THR A 71 3.09 -1.30 -16.15
N GLU A 72 2.58 -1.16 -17.38
CA GLU A 72 3.09 -0.24 -18.39
C GLU A 72 2.95 1.21 -17.93
N TYR A 73 1.80 1.56 -17.34
CA TYR A 73 1.59 2.88 -16.76
C TYR A 73 2.58 3.16 -15.62
N CYS A 74 2.80 2.18 -14.74
CA CYS A 74 3.80 2.31 -13.68
C CYS A 74 5.21 2.51 -14.24
N ALA A 75 5.60 1.75 -15.27
CA ALA A 75 6.90 1.91 -15.91
C ALA A 75 7.05 3.31 -16.54
N LEU A 76 6.05 3.75 -17.31
CA LEU A 76 6.02 5.06 -17.99
C LEU A 76 6.18 6.23 -17.01
N LYS A 77 5.58 6.13 -15.82
CA LYS A 77 5.60 7.19 -14.80
C LYS A 77 6.69 7.00 -13.74
N ASN A 78 7.55 6.00 -13.88
CA ASN A 78 8.55 5.59 -12.87
C ASN A 78 7.92 5.37 -11.48
N ILE A 79 6.80 4.65 -11.43
CA ILE A 79 6.06 4.31 -10.22
C ILE A 79 6.44 2.91 -9.74
N GLY A 80 6.62 2.79 -8.44
CA GLY A 80 6.77 1.53 -7.71
C GLY A 80 5.59 1.37 -6.76
N ILE A 81 5.14 0.13 -6.59
CA ILE A 81 4.09 -0.22 -5.64
C ILE A 81 4.61 -1.35 -4.75
N THR A 82 4.34 -1.25 -3.45
CA THR A 82 4.69 -2.26 -2.45
C THR A 82 3.73 -2.19 -1.28
N ASP A 83 3.81 -3.12 -0.34
CA ASP A 83 3.00 -3.18 0.88
C ASP A 83 3.92 -3.37 2.11
N ILE A 84 3.45 -2.89 3.28
CA ILE A 84 4.19 -2.99 4.55
C ILE A 84 4.29 -4.43 5.05
N ILE A 85 3.25 -5.24 4.87
CA ILE A 85 3.22 -6.62 5.40
C ILE A 85 3.63 -7.60 4.31
N ARG A 86 4.61 -8.45 4.65
CA ARG A 86 5.08 -9.51 3.77
C ARG A 86 4.38 -10.84 4.05
N GLU A 87 4.13 -11.15 5.32
CA GLU A 87 3.56 -12.42 5.74
C GLU A 87 2.96 -12.34 7.15
N ILE A 88 1.93 -13.16 7.39
CA ILE A 88 1.43 -13.48 8.72
C ILE A 88 1.89 -14.89 9.05
N THR A 89 2.90 -15.01 9.91
CA THR A 89 3.70 -16.24 10.03
C THR A 89 3.03 -17.34 10.84
N ASN A 90 2.13 -16.97 11.77
CA ASN A 90 1.40 -17.91 12.62
C ASN A 90 -0.06 -18.14 12.17
N ALA A 91 -0.46 -17.65 11.00
CA ALA A 91 -1.80 -17.88 10.49
C ALA A 91 -2.00 -19.38 10.17
N GLU A 92 -3.26 -19.83 10.22
CA GLU A 92 -3.64 -21.19 9.84
C GLU A 92 -4.94 -21.18 9.05
N ILE A 93 -4.89 -21.59 7.77
CA ILE A 93 -6.07 -21.50 6.88
C ILE A 93 -7.23 -22.40 7.35
N THR A 94 -6.94 -23.49 8.05
CA THR A 94 -7.92 -24.40 8.64
C THR A 94 -8.58 -23.85 9.90
N ASN A 95 -8.00 -22.81 10.51
CA ASN A 95 -8.61 -22.11 11.63
C ASN A 95 -9.59 -21.06 11.10
N ASN A 96 -10.88 -21.30 11.34
CA ASN A 96 -11.96 -20.43 10.86
C ASN A 96 -11.84 -18.99 11.39
N GLU A 97 -11.35 -18.77 12.61
CA GLU A 97 -11.13 -17.41 13.11
C GLU A 97 -10.02 -16.73 12.31
N HIS A 98 -8.90 -17.39 12.09
CA HIS A 98 -7.78 -16.84 11.33
C HIS A 98 -8.20 -16.50 9.90
N TYR A 99 -8.85 -17.45 9.22
CA TYR A 99 -9.38 -17.26 7.87
C TYR A 99 -10.31 -16.04 7.81
N ASN A 100 -11.24 -15.93 8.75
CA ASN A 100 -12.19 -14.82 8.78
C ASN A 100 -11.51 -13.48 9.06
N LEU A 101 -10.57 -13.41 10.01
CA LEU A 101 -9.86 -12.17 10.32
C LEU A 101 -9.04 -11.67 9.13
N ILE A 102 -8.40 -12.58 8.38
CA ILE A 102 -7.54 -12.23 7.26
C ILE A 102 -8.35 -11.89 5.99
N THR A 103 -9.43 -12.61 5.71
CA THR A 103 -10.13 -12.50 4.41
C THR A 103 -11.39 -11.63 4.44
N ARG A 104 -12.01 -11.41 5.62
CA ARG A 104 -13.26 -10.67 5.72
C ARG A 104 -13.04 -9.17 5.54
N GLY A 105 -13.37 -8.67 4.36
CA GLY A 105 -13.30 -7.25 4.03
C GLY A 105 -11.88 -6.69 3.98
N TYR A 106 -10.85 -7.54 4.16
CA TYR A 106 -9.44 -7.17 4.15
C TYR A 106 -9.13 -5.98 5.08
N SER A 107 -9.76 -5.99 6.25
CA SER A 107 -9.58 -4.93 7.24
C SER A 107 -8.25 -5.10 7.95
N ASP A 108 -7.34 -4.13 7.79
CA ASP A 108 -6.06 -4.13 8.50
C ASP A 108 -6.23 -4.18 10.03
N ASN A 109 -7.33 -3.62 10.57
CA ASN A 109 -7.61 -3.63 12.00
C ASN A 109 -7.76 -5.06 12.56
N ASN A 110 -8.10 -6.04 11.72
CA ASN A 110 -8.15 -7.44 12.12
C ASN A 110 -6.75 -8.02 12.36
N LEU A 111 -5.73 -7.46 11.71
CA LEU A 111 -4.35 -7.95 11.82
C LEU A 111 -3.73 -7.57 13.17
N ASP A 112 -4.17 -6.47 13.77
CA ASP A 112 -3.77 -6.00 15.10
C ASP A 112 -4.77 -6.36 16.21
N LYS A 113 -5.70 -7.29 15.92
CA LYS A 113 -6.62 -7.80 16.93
C LYS A 113 -5.86 -8.59 18.01
N ARG A 114 -6.30 -8.43 19.26
CA ARG A 114 -5.72 -9.07 20.44
C ARG A 114 -6.66 -10.09 21.06
N ASN A 115 -6.08 -11.09 21.72
CA ASN A 115 -6.74 -11.98 22.67
C ASN A 115 -6.08 -11.77 24.03
N GLY A 116 -6.76 -11.08 24.95
CA GLY A 116 -6.14 -10.56 26.16
C GLY A 116 -5.05 -9.54 25.82
N ASN A 117 -3.84 -9.75 26.34
CA ASN A 117 -2.70 -8.86 26.10
C ASN A 117 -1.92 -9.20 24.82
N ASP A 118 -2.17 -10.36 24.21
CA ASP A 118 -1.38 -10.87 23.10
C ASP A 118 -2.06 -10.59 21.75
N TYR A 119 -1.25 -10.26 20.74
CA TYR A 119 -1.74 -10.20 19.37
C TYR A 119 -2.06 -11.60 18.86
N ILE A 120 -3.19 -11.74 18.16
CA ILE A 120 -3.58 -13.00 17.52
C ILE A 120 -2.53 -13.40 16.47
N PHE A 121 -2.00 -12.41 15.74
CA PHE A 121 -1.10 -12.63 14.62
C PHE A 121 0.32 -12.12 14.87
N THR A 122 1.30 -12.93 14.50
CA THR A 122 2.69 -12.54 14.28
C THR A 122 2.85 -12.06 12.84
N ILE A 123 3.33 -10.83 12.68
CA ILE A 123 3.45 -10.17 11.38
C ILE A 123 4.92 -10.02 11.03
N ASP A 124 5.27 -10.46 9.83
CA ASP A 124 6.56 -10.21 9.20
C ASP A 124 6.45 -9.01 8.24
N PHE A 125 7.27 -8.00 8.50
CA PHE A 125 7.20 -6.70 7.83
C PHE A 125 8.24 -6.57 6.71
N ASN A 126 7.84 -5.90 5.64
CA ASN A 126 8.65 -5.57 4.47
C ASN A 126 9.47 -4.28 4.65
N THR A 127 9.50 -3.69 5.86
CA THR A 127 10.09 -2.37 6.15
C THR A 127 11.54 -2.26 5.68
N SER A 128 12.38 -3.26 5.95
CA SER A 128 13.79 -3.25 5.54
C SER A 128 13.97 -3.18 4.02
N ILE A 129 13.13 -3.90 3.27
CA ILE A 129 13.11 -3.88 1.80
C ILE A 129 12.61 -2.51 1.30
N ILE A 130 11.59 -1.93 1.94
CA ILE A 130 11.10 -0.58 1.60
C ILE A 130 12.21 0.46 1.78
N LEU A 131 12.94 0.41 2.91
CA LEU A 131 14.08 1.28 3.15
C LEU A 131 15.19 1.07 2.10
N GLU A 132 15.45 -0.17 1.68
CA GLU A 132 16.41 -0.45 0.61
C GLU A 132 15.96 0.15 -0.75
N ILE A 133 14.68 0.06 -1.10
CA ILE A 133 14.10 0.68 -2.30
C ILE A 133 14.31 2.19 -2.28
N ILE A 134 14.01 2.83 -1.15
CA ILE A 134 14.19 4.27 -0.99
C ILE A 134 15.68 4.64 -1.10
N ARG A 135 16.55 3.91 -0.37
CA ARG A 135 17.99 4.16 -0.36
C ARG A 135 18.61 4.08 -1.76
N ARG A 136 18.30 3.04 -2.53
CA ARG A 136 18.90 2.85 -3.87
C ARG A 136 18.39 3.85 -4.91
N ASN A 137 17.19 4.40 -4.70
CA ASN A 137 16.59 5.41 -5.57
C ASN A 137 16.67 6.84 -5.02
N LYS A 138 17.47 7.09 -3.97
CA LYS A 138 17.55 8.40 -3.29
C LYS A 138 17.79 9.59 -4.24
N LYS A 139 18.47 9.38 -5.37
CA LYS A 139 18.76 10.44 -6.35
C LYS A 139 17.59 10.79 -7.27
N THR A 140 16.67 9.85 -7.49
CA THR A 140 15.57 9.99 -8.46
C THR A 140 14.20 10.06 -7.78
N LEU A 141 14.09 9.50 -6.57
CA LEU A 141 12.84 9.40 -5.83
C LEU A 141 12.39 10.80 -5.40
N GLN A 142 11.25 11.21 -5.93
CA GLN A 142 10.59 12.46 -5.59
C GLN A 142 9.72 12.31 -4.35
N GLY A 143 9.10 11.13 -4.14
CA GLY A 143 8.38 10.85 -2.91
C GLY A 143 7.96 9.40 -2.68
N ALA A 144 7.65 9.11 -1.42
CA ALA A 144 7.10 7.85 -0.95
C ALA A 144 5.79 8.10 -0.19
N TYR A 145 4.74 7.36 -0.52
CA TYR A 145 3.40 7.68 -0.08
C TYR A 145 2.68 6.47 0.49
N PHE A 146 2.27 6.55 1.75
CA PHE A 146 1.46 5.52 2.37
C PHE A 146 -0.01 5.73 2.02
N THR A 147 -0.68 4.74 1.43
CA THR A 147 -2.07 4.88 0.95
C THR A 147 -3.12 4.81 2.06
N ARG A 148 -2.77 5.27 3.26
CA ARG A 148 -3.62 5.33 4.44
C ARG A 148 -3.19 6.51 5.31
N LYS A 149 -4.17 7.32 5.72
CA LYS A 149 -3.96 8.56 6.50
C LYS A 149 -3.97 8.37 8.03
N THR A 150 -4.50 7.26 8.53
CA THR A 150 -4.75 7.08 9.96
C THR A 150 -4.12 5.81 10.50
N ASP A 151 -3.64 5.90 11.73
CA ASP A 151 -3.17 4.79 12.57
C ASP A 151 -4.31 3.97 13.19
N SER A 152 -5.55 4.48 13.11
CA SER A 152 -6.72 3.95 13.83
C SER A 152 -6.86 2.43 13.68
N GLY A 153 -6.58 1.71 14.77
CA GLY A 153 -6.71 0.27 14.88
C GLY A 153 -5.55 -0.56 14.33
N ILE A 154 -4.42 0.05 13.95
CA ILE A 154 -3.26 -0.65 13.34
C ILE A 154 -1.89 -0.17 13.85
N PRO A 155 -1.67 -0.05 15.17
CA PRO A 155 -0.44 0.53 15.73
C PRO A 155 0.84 -0.11 15.21
N ARG A 156 0.90 -1.44 15.00
CA ARG A 156 2.14 -2.10 14.57
C ARG A 156 2.51 -1.78 13.12
N ILE A 157 1.50 -1.69 12.25
CA ILE A 157 1.68 -1.27 10.85
C ILE A 157 2.10 0.20 10.81
N TRP A 158 1.47 1.03 11.64
CA TRP A 158 1.78 2.45 11.73
C TRP A 158 3.21 2.71 12.20
N GLU A 159 3.70 1.97 13.20
CA GLU A 159 5.10 2.03 13.63
C GLU A 159 6.08 1.78 12.47
N GLN A 160 5.79 0.82 11.58
CA GLN A 160 6.62 0.60 10.39
C GLN A 160 6.61 1.79 9.44
N TRP A 161 5.43 2.39 9.23
CA TRP A 161 5.32 3.59 8.42
C TRP A 161 6.13 4.76 9.02
N ILE A 162 6.10 4.95 10.34
CA ILE A 162 6.90 5.99 11.01
C ILE A 162 8.39 5.77 10.78
N LEU A 163 8.89 4.53 10.84
CA LEU A 163 10.30 4.23 10.52
C LEU A 163 10.66 4.64 9.08
N ILE A 164 9.78 4.33 8.12
CA ILE A 164 9.95 4.70 6.72
C ILE A 164 9.93 6.23 6.55
N LYS A 165 8.96 6.90 7.17
CA LYS A 165 8.79 8.35 7.09
C LYS A 165 9.98 9.08 7.69
N ASN A 166 10.48 8.65 8.84
CA ASN A 166 11.67 9.22 9.47
C ASN A 166 12.89 9.09 8.56
N TYR A 167 13.11 7.90 7.98
CA TYR A 167 14.20 7.70 7.03
C TYR A 167 14.09 8.63 5.81
N CYS A 168 12.90 8.79 5.24
CA CYS A 168 12.70 9.73 4.13
C CYS A 168 13.00 11.18 4.54
N ASN A 169 12.52 11.62 5.71
CA ASN A 169 12.74 12.98 6.21
C ASN A 169 14.24 13.28 6.40
N GLU A 170 14.98 12.34 7.00
CA GLU A 170 16.45 12.43 7.15
C GLU A 170 17.17 12.52 5.80
N ASN A 171 16.54 12.04 4.72
CA ASN A 171 17.09 12.04 3.38
C ASN A 171 16.46 13.09 2.45
N ASN A 172 15.67 14.03 2.99
CA ASN A 172 14.96 15.09 2.24
C ASN A 172 14.06 14.55 1.11
N ILE A 173 13.40 13.42 1.34
CA ILE A 173 12.45 12.81 0.39
C ILE A 173 11.03 13.14 0.85
N ASN A 174 10.17 13.62 -0.07
CA ASN A 174 8.76 13.89 0.24
C ASN A 174 8.08 12.59 0.70
N CYS A 175 7.63 12.54 1.96
CA CYS A 175 7.06 11.33 2.53
C CYS A 175 5.80 11.63 3.32
N ASN A 176 4.65 11.25 2.77
CA ASN A 176 3.36 11.67 3.29
C ASN A 176 2.30 10.57 3.17
N GLU A 177 1.31 10.67 4.05
CA GLU A 177 0.15 9.82 4.02
C GLU A 177 -0.91 10.32 3.04
N LEU A 178 -1.47 9.40 2.28
CA LEU A 178 -2.57 9.65 1.37
C LEU A 178 -3.88 9.16 1.97
N ILE A 179 -4.99 9.77 1.54
CA ILE A 179 -6.30 9.22 1.84
C ILE A 179 -6.51 7.90 1.08
N THR A 180 -7.15 6.94 1.74
CA THR A 180 -7.30 5.59 1.19
C THR A 180 -8.05 5.60 -0.16
N PRO A 181 -7.59 4.81 -1.14
CA PRO A 181 -8.29 4.65 -2.42
C PRO A 181 -9.47 3.68 -2.33
N SER A 182 -9.67 3.01 -1.19
CA SER A 182 -10.80 2.11 -0.95
C SER A 182 -12.16 2.81 -1.11
N ASN A 183 -13.20 2.06 -1.51
CA ASN A 183 -14.57 2.57 -1.64
C ASN A 183 -15.15 3.10 -0.31
N TYR A 184 -14.60 2.70 0.84
CA TYR A 184 -14.95 3.24 2.15
C TYR A 184 -14.32 4.62 2.43
N GLY A 185 -13.44 5.09 1.54
CA GLY A 185 -12.80 6.39 1.61
C GLY A 185 -13.74 7.54 1.24
N PRO A 186 -13.20 8.77 1.12
CA PRO A 186 -14.00 9.97 0.92
C PRO A 186 -14.50 10.18 -0.53
N GLY A 187 -14.37 9.17 -1.40
CA GLY A 187 -14.77 9.19 -2.81
C GLY A 187 -13.68 9.68 -3.78
N ILE A 188 -13.76 9.21 -5.03
CA ILE A 188 -12.73 9.40 -6.08
C ILE A 188 -12.33 10.87 -6.27
N LYS A 189 -13.31 11.77 -6.45
CA LYS A 189 -13.03 13.20 -6.71
C LYS A 189 -12.22 13.86 -5.60
N LYS A 190 -12.60 13.60 -4.34
CA LYS A 190 -11.89 14.15 -3.17
C LYS A 190 -10.51 13.51 -3.01
N SER A 191 -10.38 12.22 -3.32
CA SER A 191 -9.09 11.53 -3.38
C SER A 191 -8.13 12.15 -4.37
N ILE A 192 -8.56 12.38 -5.62
CA ILE A 192 -7.71 12.99 -6.66
C ILE A 192 -7.17 14.34 -6.21
N ILE A 193 -8.04 15.23 -5.70
CA ILE A 193 -7.64 16.57 -5.24
C ILE A 193 -6.59 16.48 -4.14
N LYS A 194 -6.83 15.67 -3.11
CA LYS A 194 -5.89 15.55 -1.98
C LYS A 194 -4.59 14.84 -2.35
N TRP A 195 -4.65 13.85 -3.23
CA TRP A 195 -3.45 13.20 -3.74
C TRP A 195 -2.58 14.20 -4.53
N LYS A 196 -3.19 15.04 -5.38
CA LYS A 196 -2.47 16.11 -6.09
C LYS A 196 -1.81 17.10 -5.14
N GLU A 197 -2.53 17.60 -4.14
CA GLU A 197 -1.99 18.54 -3.14
C GLU A 197 -0.75 17.98 -2.41
N ILE A 198 -0.72 16.67 -2.15
CA ILE A 198 0.35 16.01 -1.39
C ILE A 198 1.53 15.59 -2.27
N ILE A 199 1.24 15.08 -3.48
CA ILE A 199 2.26 14.57 -4.40
C ILE A 199 2.94 15.71 -5.15
N PHE A 200 2.16 16.74 -5.54
CA PHE A 200 2.62 17.92 -6.27
C PHE A 200 2.31 19.19 -5.45
N PRO A 201 2.94 19.37 -4.28
CA PRO A 201 2.72 20.56 -3.49
C PRO A 201 3.12 21.81 -4.30
N ALA A 202 2.30 22.86 -4.21
CA ALA A 202 2.65 24.14 -4.83
C ALA A 202 4.01 24.61 -4.31
N PRO A 203 4.84 25.27 -5.13
CA PRO A 203 6.06 25.89 -4.64
C PRO A 203 5.68 26.85 -3.51
N ILE A 204 6.36 26.74 -2.37
CA ILE A 204 6.24 27.72 -1.30
C ILE A 204 6.73 29.04 -1.92
N GLY A 205 5.84 30.02 -2.06
CA GLY A 205 6.19 31.32 -2.64
C GLY A 205 7.36 31.93 -1.87
N ASN A 206 8.41 32.30 -2.60
CA ASN A 206 9.52 33.11 -2.10
C ASN A 206 9.08 34.54 -1.82
#